data_AF-A0A5K3G1X7-F1
#
_entry.id   AF-A0A5K3G1X7-F1
#
_cell.length_a   1.000
_cell.length_b   1.000
_cell.length_c   1.000
_cell.angle_alpha   90.00
_cell.angle_beta   90.00
_cell.angle_gamma   90.00
#
_symmetry.space_group_name_H-M   'P 1'
#
loop_
_entity.id
_entity.type
_entity.pdbx_description
1 polymer ?
#
loop_
_entity_poly.entity_id
_entity_poly.type
_entity_poly.pdbx_seq_one_letter_code
_entity_poly.pdbx_strand_id
1 'polypeptide(L)'
;QEPSHFSVVKLTEVGLANLHRISVWWKTITDQLLMMCKTTHTELRKLVADALMLLIKQVITATKPTSLFWNNVVSFSACIEILLLLGHVMWALISVRLANILASSLCV
;
A
#
# COMPACT_ATOMS: atom_id res chain seq x y z
N GLN A 1 -18.22 -5.82 -10.13
CA GLN A 1 -17.32 -4.99 -10.94
C GLN A 1 -15.91 -5.32 -10.48
N GLU A 2 -15.07 -5.90 -11.34
CA GLU A 2 -13.71 -6.27 -10.93
C GLU A 2 -12.88 -5.02 -10.67
N PRO A 3 -12.19 -4.92 -9.52
CA PRO A 3 -11.33 -3.79 -9.24
C PRO A 3 -10.10 -3.85 -10.16
N SER A 4 -9.90 -2.77 -10.92
CA SER A 4 -8.97 -2.73 -12.06
C SER A 4 -7.50 -2.58 -11.63
N HIS A 5 -6.63 -3.49 -12.08
CA HIS A 5 -5.17 -3.37 -11.95
C HIS A 5 -4.64 -2.08 -12.56
N PHE A 6 -5.25 -1.62 -13.66
CA PHE A 6 -4.89 -0.36 -14.33
C PHE A 6 -5.10 0.83 -13.39
N SER A 7 -6.14 0.82 -12.56
CA SER A 7 -6.39 1.90 -11.60
C SER A 7 -5.26 2.02 -10.57
N VAL A 8 -4.74 0.89 -10.07
CA VAL A 8 -3.61 0.89 -9.11
C VAL A 8 -2.38 1.50 -9.76
N VAL A 9 -2.00 0.99 -10.94
CA VAL A 9 -0.83 1.48 -11.68
C VAL A 9 -0.95 2.98 -11.96
N LYS A 10 -2.12 3.42 -12.45
CA LYS A 10 -2.35 4.84 -12.79
C LYS A 10 -2.25 5.74 -11.56
N LEU A 11 -2.82 5.33 -10.43
CA LEU A 11 -2.71 6.08 -9.18
C LEU A 11 -1.26 6.17 -8.69
N THR A 12 -0.50 5.07 -8.79
CA THR A 12 0.92 5.07 -8.46
C THR A 12 1.72 6.02 -9.36
N GLU A 13 1.54 5.95 -10.68
CA GLU A 13 2.20 6.85 -11.63
C GLU A 13 1.92 8.32 -11.34
N VAL A 14 0.66 8.66 -11.04
CA VAL A 14 0.26 10.03 -10.70
C VAL A 14 0.94 10.49 -9.41
N GLY A 15 0.99 9.65 -8.37
CA GLY A 15 1.70 9.99 -7.14
C GLY A 15 3.19 10.23 -7.37
N LEU A 16 3.84 9.34 -8.12
CA LEU A 16 5.27 9.44 -8.45
C LEU A 16 5.61 10.69 -9.28
N ALA A 17 4.80 11.02 -10.28
CA ALA A 17 5.00 12.21 -11.08
C ALA A 17 4.85 13.51 -10.28
N ASN A 18 4.11 13.48 -9.17
CA ASN A 18 3.78 14.65 -8.38
C ASN A 18 4.50 14.73 -7.02
N LEU A 19 5.57 13.97 -6.79
CA LEU A 19 6.29 13.94 -5.50
C LEU A 19 6.64 15.33 -4.92
N HIS A 20 6.93 16.31 -5.78
CA HIS A 20 7.20 17.71 -5.41
C HIS A 20 6.01 18.42 -4.72
N ARG A 21 4.77 17.92 -4.87
CA ARG A 21 3.53 18.45 -4.30
C ARG A 21 2.84 17.43 -3.39
N ILE A 22 3.62 16.62 -2.69
CA ILE A 22 3.13 15.52 -1.84
C ILE A 22 1.96 15.89 -0.92
N SER A 23 2.00 17.04 -0.26
CA SER A 23 0.93 17.48 0.66
C SER A 23 -0.43 17.64 0.00
N VAL A 24 -0.49 17.81 -1.33
CA VAL A 24 -1.73 18.02 -2.09
C VAL A 24 -2.41 16.69 -2.41
N TRP A 25 -1.65 15.66 -2.78
CA TRP A 25 -2.21 14.42 -3.33
C TRP A 25 -2.08 13.22 -2.39
N TRP A 26 -1.16 13.25 -1.41
CA TRP A 26 -0.81 12.09 -0.57
C TRP A 26 -2.05 11.41 -0.01
N LYS A 27 -2.85 12.16 0.76
CA LYS A 27 -4.08 11.65 1.37
C LYS A 27 -5.04 11.05 0.34
N THR A 28 -5.30 11.74 -0.76
CA THR A 28 -6.25 11.28 -1.78
C THR A 28 -5.80 9.96 -2.41
N ILE A 29 -4.53 9.85 -2.79
CA ILE A 29 -4.01 8.63 -3.43
C ILE A 29 -3.92 7.48 -2.42
N THR A 30 -3.45 7.74 -1.20
CA THR A 30 -3.37 6.71 -0.17
C THR A 30 -4.74 6.21 0.24
N ASP A 31 -5.73 7.09 0.41
CA ASP A 31 -7.10 6.70 0.78
C ASP A 31 -7.72 5.82 -0.31
N GLN A 32 -7.53 6.14 -1.59
CA GLN A 32 -8.01 5.32 -2.70
C GLN A 32 -7.35 3.95 -2.76
N LEU A 33 -6.02 3.89 -2.61
CA LEU A 33 -5.28 2.63 -2.55
C LEU A 33 -5.73 1.79 -1.34
N LEU A 34 -5.88 2.41 -0.16
CA LEU A 34 -6.36 1.73 1.05
C LEU A 34 -7.77 1.16 0.90
N MET A 35 -8.67 1.83 0.17
CA MET A 35 -9.98 1.25 -0.16
C MET A 35 -9.84 -0.01 -1.01
N MET A 36 -8.88 -0.06 -1.93
CA MET A 36 -8.61 -1.24 -2.75
C MET A 36 -7.99 -2.40 -1.94
N CYS A 37 -7.25 -2.11 -0.86
CA CYS A 37 -6.77 -3.14 0.08
C CYS A 37 -7.91 -3.90 0.78
N LYS A 38 -9.10 -3.29 0.92
CA LYS A 38 -10.26 -3.92 1.57
C LYS A 38 -11.00 -4.90 0.64
N THR A 39 -10.57 -5.05 -0.61
CA THR A 39 -11.18 -5.99 -1.57
C THR A 39 -10.85 -7.45 -1.24
N THR A 40 -11.68 -8.38 -1.71
CA THR A 40 -11.45 -9.84 -1.54
C THR A 40 -10.41 -10.39 -2.53
N HIS A 41 -10.05 -9.62 -3.56
CA HIS A 41 -9.14 -10.03 -4.62
C HIS A 41 -7.67 -10.00 -4.14
N THR A 42 -7.12 -11.18 -3.85
CA THR A 42 -5.78 -11.33 -3.28
C THR A 42 -4.67 -10.73 -4.15
N GLU A 43 -4.69 -10.92 -5.47
CA GLU A 43 -3.65 -10.37 -6.36
C GLU A 43 -3.71 -8.84 -6.43
N LEU A 44 -4.90 -8.26 -6.43
CA LEU A 44 -5.04 -6.81 -6.36
C LEU A 44 -4.52 -6.27 -5.04
N ARG A 45 -4.81 -6.92 -3.91
CA ARG A 45 -4.27 -6.50 -2.60
C ARG A 45 -2.75 -6.49 -2.57
N LYS A 46 -2.10 -7.48 -3.19
CA LYS A 46 -0.64 -7.51 -3.35
C LYS A 46 -0.15 -6.33 -4.19
N LEU A 47 -0.78 -6.10 -5.34
CA LEU A 47 -0.42 -5.00 -6.23
C LEU A 47 -0.55 -3.64 -5.54
N VAL A 48 -1.62 -3.43 -4.79
CA VAL A 48 -1.85 -2.21 -4.00
C VAL A 48 -0.81 -2.08 -2.89
N ALA A 49 -0.46 -3.18 -2.21
CA ALA A 49 0.59 -3.19 -1.20
C ALA A 49 1.95 -2.77 -1.78
N ASP A 50 2.32 -3.30 -2.94
CA ASP A 50 3.55 -2.94 -3.65
C ASP A 50 3.55 -1.46 -4.07
N ALA A 51 2.42 -0.97 -4.58
CA ALA A 51 2.22 0.43 -4.93
C ALA A 51 2.40 1.38 -3.73
N LEU A 52 1.76 1.06 -2.60
CA LEU A 52 1.88 1.86 -1.37
C LEU A 52 3.31 1.85 -0.82
N MET A 53 3.98 0.70 -0.83
CA MET A 53 5.38 0.59 -0.43
C MET A 53 6.30 1.43 -1.32
N LEU A 54 6.09 1.38 -2.64
CA LEU A 54 6.85 2.18 -3.59
C LEU A 54 6.66 3.68 -3.32
N LEU A 55 5.41 4.13 -3.15
CA LEU A 55 5.11 5.54 -2.86
C LEU A 55 5.77 5.99 -1.56
N ILE A 56 5.63 5.24 -0.45
CA ILE A 56 6.28 5.56 0.82
C ILE A 56 7.79 5.69 0.66
N LYS A 57 8.42 4.72 -0.01
CA LYS A 57 9.87 4.74 -0.25
C LYS A 57 10.30 6.00 -0.99
N GLN A 58 9.61 6.35 -2.08
CA GLN A 58 9.93 7.52 -2.89
C GLN A 58 9.67 8.83 -2.13
N VAL A 59 8.64 8.87 -1.30
CA VAL A 59 8.37 10.01 -0.41
C VAL A 59 9.48 10.20 0.61
N ILE A 60 9.92 9.14 1.28
CA ILE A 60 11.04 9.21 2.24
C ILE A 60 12.32 9.68 1.54
N THR A 61 12.59 9.20 0.33
CA THR A 61 13.76 9.65 -0.45
C THR A 61 13.64 11.11 -0.90
N ALA A 62 12.45 11.56 -1.29
CA ALA A 62 12.21 12.91 -1.79
C ALA A 62 12.08 13.98 -0.69
N THR A 63 11.74 13.58 0.54
CA THR A 63 11.47 14.50 1.64
C THR A 63 12.56 14.43 2.70
N LYS A 64 13.02 15.58 3.20
CA LYS A 64 13.88 15.62 4.39
C LYS A 64 13.03 15.29 5.63
N PRO A 65 13.58 14.62 6.67
CA PRO A 65 12.87 14.31 7.90
C PRO A 65 12.24 15.53 8.60
N THR A 66 12.83 16.72 8.40
CA THR A 66 12.35 18.01 8.92
C THR A 66 11.35 18.73 8.02
N SER A 67 10.88 18.10 6.94
CA SER A 67 9.90 18.73 6.05
C SER A 67 8.53 18.89 6.71
N LEU A 68 7.79 19.93 6.31
CA LEU A 68 6.41 20.20 6.75
C LEU A 68 5.45 19.01 6.57
N PHE A 69 5.78 18.10 5.65
CA PHE A 69 5.04 16.87 5.42
C PHE A 69 5.05 15.94 6.64
N TRP A 70 6.23 15.65 7.21
CA TRP A 70 6.35 14.76 8.37
C TRP A 70 5.85 15.38 9.67
N ASN A 71 5.95 16.71 9.79
CA ASN A 71 5.42 17.44 10.95
C ASN A 71 3.89 17.47 10.98
N ASN A 72 3.21 17.07 9.90
CA ASN A 72 1.77 16.97 9.87
C ASN A 72 1.31 15.60 10.44
N VAL A 73 0.69 15.64 11.61
CA VAL A 73 0.13 14.46 12.32
C VAL A 73 -0.77 13.61 11.41
N VAL A 74 -1.51 14.23 10.48
CA VAL A 74 -2.38 13.51 9.53
C VAL A 74 -1.56 12.70 8.52
N SER A 75 -0.46 13.25 8.02
CA SER A 75 0.42 12.54 7.07
C SER A 75 1.18 11.41 7.76
N PHE A 76 1.65 11.65 8.98
CA PHE A 76 2.30 10.63 9.80
C PHE A 76 1.35 9.49 10.19
N SER A 77 0.12 9.80 10.62
CA SER A 77 -0.91 8.81 10.92
C SER A 77 -1.29 7.96 9.70
N ALA A 78 -1.39 8.57 8.52
CA ALA A 78 -1.67 7.84 7.29
C ALA A 78 -0.55 6.85 6.94
N CYS A 79 0.73 7.23 7.14
CA CYS A 79 1.85 6.31 6.97
C CYS A 79 1.79 5.12 7.94
N ILE A 80 1.45 5.35 9.21
CA ILE A 80 1.27 4.27 10.19
C ILE A 80 0.13 3.34 9.80
N GLU A 81 -1.02 3.89 9.37
CA GLU A 81 -2.17 3.11 8.94
C GLU A 81 -1.82 2.21 7.75
N ILE A 82 -1.08 2.74 6.76
CA ILE A 82 -0.57 1.95 5.63
C ILE A 82 0.35 0.83 6.12
N LEU A 83 1.30 1.11 7.01
CA LEU A 83 2.23 0.09 7.55
C LEU A 83 1.49 -1.01 8.31
N LEU A 84 0.49 -0.67 9.11
CA LEU A 84 -0.35 -1.64 9.82
C LEU A 84 -1.14 -2.52 8.85
N LEU A 85 -1.80 -1.91 7.85
CA LEU A 85 -2.55 -2.63 6.82
C LEU A 85 -1.65 -3.54 5.98
N LEU A 86 -0.44 -3.10 5.63
CA LEU A 86 0.56 -3.93 4.97
C LEU A 86 0.94 -5.14 5.83
N GLY A 87 1.12 -4.95 7.14
CA GLY A 87 1.33 -6.03 8.09
C GLY A 87 0.20 -7.06 8.08
N HIS A 88 -1.06 -6.61 8.09
CA HIS A 88 -2.23 -7.50 7.99
C HIS A 88 -2.29 -8.26 6.66
N VAL A 89 -2.04 -7.59 5.53
CA VAL A 89 -2.03 -8.22 4.21
C VAL A 89 -0.90 -9.24 4.10
N MET A 90 0.31 -8.91 4.56
CA MET A 90 1.45 -9.83 4.60
C MET A 90 1.14 -11.06 5.46
N TRP A 91 0.58 -10.87 6.66
CA TRP A 91 0.18 -11.96 7.54
C TRP A 91 -0.85 -12.89 6.89
N ALA A 92 -1.89 -12.33 6.27
CA ALA A 92 -2.91 -13.10 5.58
C ALA A 92 -2.36 -13.91 4.39
N LEU A 93 -1.37 -13.36 3.67
CA LEU A 93 -0.70 -14.08 2.58
C LEU A 93 0.18 -15.22 3.09
N ILE A 94 0.92 -14.98 4.18
CA ILE A 94 1.78 -15.99 4.83
C ILE A 94 0.92 -17.13 5.38
N SER A 95 -0.20 -16.83 6.04
CA SER A 95 -1.07 -17.86 6.61
C SER A 95 -1.69 -18.76 5.55
N VAL A 96 -2.14 -18.20 4.41
CA VAL A 96 -2.64 -18.99 3.27
C VAL A 96 -1.53 -19.85 2.66
N ARG A 97 -0.32 -19.31 2.49
CA ARG A 97 0.84 -20.08 2.01
C ARG A 97 1.18 -21.23 2.96
N LEU A 98 1.21 -20.98 4.27
CA LEU A 98 1.50 -21.98 5.28
C LEU A 98 0.42 -23.08 5.32
N ALA A 99 -0.86 -22.70 5.25
CA ALA A 99 -1.96 -23.66 5.18
C ALA A 99 -1.86 -24.57 3.94
N ASN A 100 -1.51 -24.02 2.78
CA ASN A 100 -1.30 -24.81 1.56
C ASN A 100 -0.11 -25.78 1.68
N ILE A 101 0.99 -25.34 2.30
CA ILE A 101 2.15 -26.21 2.55
C ILE A 101 1.76 -27.35 3.50
N LEU A 102 1.10 -27.04 4.61
CA LEU A 102 0.65 -28.05 5.58
C LEU A 102 -0.33 -29.04 4.93
N ALA A 103 -1.31 -28.56 4.17
CA ALA A 103 -2.24 -29.40 3.43
C ALA A 103 -1.52 -30.33 2.44
N SER A 104 -0.50 -29.82 1.72
CA SER A 104 0.30 -30.65 0.81
C SER A 104 1.15 -31.70 1.53
N SER A 105 1.60 -31.43 2.76
CA SER A 105 2.36 -32.39 3.57
C SER A 105 1.51 -33.46 4.27
N LEU A 106 0.20 -33.23 4.41
CA LEU A 106 -0.76 -34.18 4.98
C LEU A 106 -1.39 -35.10 3.92
N CYS A 107 -1.21 -34.79 2.63
CA CYS A 107 -1.64 -35.63 1.51
C CYS A 107 -0.57 -36.62 1.01
N VAL A 108 0.53 -36.78 1.75
CA VAL A 108 1.60 -37.78 1.54
C VAL A 108 1.59 -38.73 2.73
#